data_AF-A0A3M1XQ13-F1
#
_entry.id   AF-A0A3M1XQ13-F1
#
_cell.length_a   1.000
_cell.length_b   1.000
_cell.length_c   1.000
_cell.angle_alpha   90.00
_cell.angle_beta   90.00
_cell.angle_gamma   90.00
#
_symmetry.space_group_name_H-M   'P 1'
#
loop_
_entity.id
_entity.type
_entity.pdbx_description
1 polymer ?
#
loop_
_entity_poly.entity_id
_entity_poly.type
_entity_poly.pdbx_seq_one_letter_code
_entity_poly.pdbx_strand_id
1 'polypeptide(L)'
;MLKAIADMVVYKLMGLSSQTKLGDALHFFVYDTIKIFLLLSVVIFVVSFIRSYFPPEKTKRILSHRRLFIGNILAALLGVVTPFCSCSAVPLFIGFVEAGVPLGVTFSFLISSPMVNEIAVVLLYGLFGWKVTAIYIGAGLLVAIIGGMIIGKLGLERWVEDYVYKIRTGQGTEVIKQSFRERLDYAKWNTKDILRR
;
A
#
# COMPACT_ATOMS: atom_id res chain seq x y z
N MET A 1 -9.70 -2.57 -23.70
CA MET A 1 -8.53 -3.45 -23.87
C MET A 1 -8.57 -4.67 -22.96
N LEU A 2 -8.60 -4.54 -21.63
CA LEU A 2 -8.63 -5.68 -20.70
C LEU A 2 -9.84 -6.62 -20.88
N LYS A 3 -11.04 -6.06 -21.12
CA LYS A 3 -12.24 -6.87 -21.45
C LYS A 3 -12.04 -7.70 -22.71
N ALA A 4 -11.49 -7.11 -23.78
CA ALA A 4 -11.26 -7.81 -25.04
C ALA A 4 -10.25 -8.98 -24.92
N ILE A 5 -9.30 -8.90 -23.98
CA ILE A 5 -8.36 -10.00 -23.69
C ILE A 5 -9.06 -11.11 -22.91
N ALA A 6 -9.86 -10.75 -21.89
CA ALA A 6 -10.67 -11.72 -21.14
C ALA A 6 -11.72 -12.41 -22.04
N ASP A 7 -12.36 -11.66 -22.93
CA ASP A 7 -13.28 -12.17 -23.95
C ASP A 7 -12.56 -13.15 -24.91
N MET A 8 -11.33 -12.82 -25.34
CA MET A 8 -10.55 -13.66 -26.25
C MET A 8 -10.06 -14.96 -25.58
N VAL A 9 -9.68 -14.91 -24.30
CA VAL A 9 -9.23 -16.09 -23.55
C VAL A 9 -10.41 -16.99 -23.20
N VAL A 10 -11.52 -16.44 -22.71
CA VAL A 10 -12.64 -17.24 -22.19
C VAL A 10 -13.61 -17.69 -23.28
N TYR A 11 -14.01 -16.79 -24.17
CA TYR A 11 -14.99 -17.14 -25.20
C TYR A 11 -14.34 -17.72 -26.47
N LYS A 12 -13.07 -17.37 -26.75
CA LYS A 12 -12.37 -17.80 -27.98
C LYS A 12 -11.42 -18.98 -27.79
N LEU A 13 -10.72 -19.09 -26.65
CA LEU A 13 -9.77 -20.19 -26.38
C LEU A 13 -10.43 -21.39 -25.69
N MET A 14 -11.36 -21.13 -24.75
CA MET A 14 -12.07 -22.19 -24.00
C MET A 14 -13.41 -22.59 -24.61
N GLY A 15 -13.92 -21.85 -25.60
CA GLY A 15 -15.15 -22.20 -26.35
C GLY A 15 -16.45 -22.17 -25.53
N LEU A 16 -16.46 -21.53 -24.36
CA LEU A 16 -17.68 -21.39 -23.56
C LEU A 16 -18.55 -20.24 -24.10
N SER A 17 -19.88 -20.39 -24.05
CA SER A 17 -20.81 -19.32 -24.42
C SER A 17 -21.08 -18.40 -23.23
N SER A 18 -21.29 -17.10 -23.50
CA SER A 18 -21.66 -16.07 -22.51
C SER A 18 -23.03 -16.28 -21.86
N GLN A 19 -23.77 -17.33 -22.25
CA GLN A 19 -25.07 -17.67 -21.67
C GLN A 19 -24.97 -18.64 -20.49
N THR A 20 -23.79 -19.21 -20.23
CA THR A 20 -23.58 -20.15 -19.13
C THR A 20 -22.96 -19.44 -17.92
N LYS A 21 -23.50 -19.70 -16.71
CA LYS A 21 -22.97 -19.12 -15.45
C LYS A 21 -21.48 -19.43 -15.22
N LEU A 22 -20.98 -20.54 -15.77
CA LEU A 22 -19.57 -20.92 -15.73
C LEU A 22 -18.70 -20.03 -16.63
N GLY A 23 -19.18 -19.66 -17.82
CA GLY A 23 -18.48 -18.75 -18.73
C GLY A 23 -18.32 -17.35 -18.13
N ASP A 24 -19.36 -16.82 -17.49
CA ASP A 24 -19.30 -15.52 -16.83
C ASP A 24 -18.38 -15.52 -15.59
N ALA A 25 -18.39 -16.59 -14.78
CA ALA A 25 -17.50 -16.72 -13.64
C ALA A 25 -16.02 -16.78 -14.06
N LEU A 26 -15.70 -17.53 -15.12
CA LEU A 26 -14.35 -17.60 -15.68
C LEU A 26 -13.91 -16.28 -16.31
N HIS A 27 -14.80 -15.60 -17.03
CA HIS A 27 -14.54 -14.27 -17.58
C HIS A 27 -14.24 -13.26 -16.46
N PHE A 28 -15.06 -13.25 -15.40
CA PHE A 28 -14.81 -12.42 -14.23
C PHE A 28 -13.46 -12.73 -13.58
N PHE A 29 -13.16 -14.02 -13.36
CA PHE A 29 -11.91 -14.44 -12.74
C PHE A 29 -10.66 -14.01 -13.54
N VAL A 30 -10.66 -14.23 -14.85
CA VAL A 30 -9.54 -13.85 -15.73
C VAL A 30 -9.42 -12.32 -15.81
N TYR A 31 -10.55 -11.62 -15.95
CA TYR A 31 -10.57 -10.16 -15.99
C TYR A 31 -10.03 -9.55 -14.69
N ASP A 32 -10.51 -10.01 -13.53
CA ASP A 32 -10.07 -9.50 -12.24
C ASP A 32 -8.62 -9.90 -11.92
N THR A 33 -8.19 -11.11 -12.28
CA THR A 33 -6.77 -11.52 -12.12
C THR A 33 -5.83 -10.59 -12.89
N ILE A 34 -6.10 -10.36 -14.18
CA ILE A 34 -5.26 -9.48 -15.00
C ILE A 34 -5.34 -8.03 -14.49
N LYS A 35 -6.53 -7.56 -14.12
CA LYS A 35 -6.76 -6.22 -13.62
C LYS A 35 -6.02 -5.97 -12.30
N ILE A 36 -6.08 -6.90 -11.34
CA ILE A 36 -5.38 -6.81 -10.05
C ILE A 36 -3.87 -6.85 -10.29
N PHE A 37 -3.37 -7.74 -11.15
CA PHE A 37 -1.95 -7.85 -11.42
C PHE A 37 -1.38 -6.57 -12.06
N LEU A 38 -2.09 -6.00 -13.03
CA LEU A 38 -1.70 -4.74 -13.68
C LEU A 38 -1.78 -3.57 -12.70
N LEU A 39 -2.85 -3.47 -11.90
CA LEU A 39 -2.99 -2.46 -10.85
C LEU A 39 -1.83 -2.56 -9.85
N LEU A 40 -1.51 -3.78 -9.39
CA LEU A 40 -0.43 -4.03 -8.44
C LEU A 40 0.93 -3.62 -9.03
N SER A 41 1.21 -3.97 -10.29
CA SER A 41 2.43 -3.57 -10.98
C SER A 41 2.58 -2.05 -11.06
N VAL A 42 1.51 -1.34 -11.44
CA VAL A 42 1.50 0.13 -11.52
C VAL A 42 1.66 0.75 -10.13
N VAL A 43 0.94 0.25 -9.12
CA VAL A 43 1.05 0.77 -7.75
C VAL A 43 2.44 0.53 -7.18
N ILE A 44 3.04 -0.65 -7.36
CA ILE A 44 4.41 -0.92 -6.94
C ILE A 44 5.40 0.02 -7.64
N PHE A 45 5.22 0.25 -8.95
CA PHE A 45 6.04 1.20 -9.70
C PHE A 45 5.90 2.63 -9.17
N VAL A 46 4.66 3.10 -8.96
CA VAL A 46 4.37 4.44 -8.44
C VAL A 46 4.88 4.59 -7.01
N VAL A 47 4.70 3.61 -6.14
CA VAL A 47 5.24 3.62 -4.77
C VAL A 47 6.76 3.63 -4.79
N SER A 48 7.39 2.86 -5.67
CA SER A 48 8.86 2.89 -5.86
C SER A 48 9.34 4.24 -6.37
N PHE A 49 8.59 4.87 -7.27
CA PHE A 49 8.87 6.20 -7.79
C PHE A 49 8.65 7.29 -6.73
N ILE A 50 7.59 7.19 -5.92
CA ILE A 50 7.33 8.09 -4.79
C ILE A 50 8.41 7.93 -3.73
N ARG A 51 8.87 6.71 -3.43
CA ARG A 51 10.03 6.46 -2.55
C ARG A 51 11.31 7.17 -3.05
N SER A 52 11.45 7.39 -4.37
CA SER A 52 12.53 8.21 -4.94
C SER A 52 12.40 9.71 -4.58
N TYR A 53 11.17 10.21 -4.40
CA TYR A 53 10.91 11.60 -3.99
C TYR A 53 10.86 11.78 -2.46
N PHE A 54 10.31 10.80 -1.73
CA PHE A 54 10.18 10.77 -0.27
C PHE A 54 10.92 9.56 0.30
N PRO A 55 12.24 9.68 0.56
CA PRO A 55 12.99 8.59 1.17
C PRO A 55 12.44 8.29 2.57
N PRO A 56 12.25 7.01 2.93
CA PRO A 56 11.81 6.61 4.26
C PRO A 56 12.74 7.13 5.36
N GLU A 57 13.99 7.49 5.05
CA GLU A 57 14.95 8.15 5.94
C GLU A 57 14.54 9.57 6.38
N LYS A 58 13.87 10.35 5.52
CA LYS A 58 13.37 11.69 5.89
C LYS A 58 12.12 11.59 6.76
N THR A 59 11.23 10.66 6.42
CA THR A 59 10.06 10.30 7.23
C THR A 59 10.51 9.76 8.59
N LYS A 60 11.50 8.87 8.63
CA LYS A 60 12.18 8.40 9.85
C LYS A 60 12.71 9.56 10.68
N ARG A 61 13.43 10.53 10.10
CA ARG A 61 14.01 11.65 10.86
C ARG A 61 12.93 12.57 11.46
N ILE A 62 11.79 12.71 10.80
CA ILE A 62 10.63 13.48 11.28
C ILE A 62 9.85 12.70 12.35
N LEU A 63 9.66 11.39 12.19
CA LEU A 63 8.90 10.57 13.13
C LEU A 63 9.71 10.07 14.34
N SER A 64 11.03 9.86 14.22
CA SER A 64 11.87 9.36 15.32
C SER A 64 12.23 10.43 16.36
N HIS A 65 12.20 11.72 15.97
CA HIS A 65 12.47 12.84 16.88
C HIS A 65 11.23 13.37 17.61
N ARG A 66 10.04 12.85 17.30
CA ARG A 66 8.78 13.28 17.90
C ARG A 66 8.31 12.24 18.91
N ARG A 67 7.59 12.67 19.94
CA ARG A 67 6.98 11.78 20.95
C ARG A 67 6.20 10.67 20.22
N LEU A 68 6.31 9.42 20.67
CA LEU A 68 5.64 8.24 20.09
C LEU A 68 4.16 8.51 19.74
N PHE A 69 3.46 9.27 20.57
CA PHE A 69 2.07 9.72 20.34
C PHE A 69 1.91 10.52 19.05
N ILE A 70 2.77 11.52 18.82
CA ILE A 70 2.76 12.37 17.62
C ILE A 70 3.11 11.53 16.39
N GLY A 71 4.04 10.59 16.53
CA GLY A 71 4.39 9.64 15.47
C GLY A 71 3.18 8.83 15.00
N ASN A 72 2.40 8.26 15.93
CA ASN A 72 1.20 7.49 15.61
C ASN A 72 0.13 8.34 14.89
N ILE A 73 -0.08 9.59 15.32
CA ILE A 73 -1.01 10.51 14.66
C ILE A 73 -0.58 10.81 13.23
N LEU A 74 0.70 11.16 13.03
CA LEU A 74 1.21 11.48 11.70
C LEU A 74 1.16 10.27 10.77
N ALA A 75 1.47 9.08 11.29
CA ALA A 75 1.40 7.85 10.52
C ALA A 75 -0.06 7.49 10.14
N ALA A 76 -1.01 7.67 11.06
CA ALA A 76 -2.42 7.46 10.77
C ALA A 76 -2.94 8.44 9.70
N LEU A 77 -2.58 9.73 9.81
CA LEU A 77 -2.94 10.73 8.79
C LEU A 77 -2.30 10.43 7.43
N LEU A 78 -1.04 9.98 7.42
CA LEU A 78 -0.38 9.56 6.20
C LEU A 78 -1.15 8.41 5.54
N GLY A 79 -1.59 7.42 6.32
CA GLY A 79 -2.38 6.29 5.81
C GLY A 79 -3.71 6.73 5.18
N VAL A 80 -4.40 7.70 5.78
CA VAL A 80 -5.63 8.27 5.19
C VAL A 80 -5.38 8.98 3.86
N VAL A 81 -4.23 9.65 3.70
CA VAL A 81 -3.88 10.37 2.46
C VAL A 81 -3.29 9.43 1.40
N THR A 82 -2.74 8.28 1.82
CA THR A 82 -2.17 7.26 0.94
C THR A 82 -2.87 5.92 1.17
N PRO A 83 -4.08 5.73 0.61
CA PRO A 83 -4.96 4.58 0.81
C PRO A 83 -4.38 3.32 0.13
N PHE A 84 -3.40 2.68 0.75
CA PHE A 84 -2.88 1.43 0.24
C PHE A 84 -3.82 0.28 0.58
N CYS A 85 -4.08 -0.53 -0.43
CA CYS A 85 -4.71 -1.83 -0.25
C CYS A 85 -3.73 -2.81 0.44
N SER A 86 -4.28 -3.88 1.01
CA SER A 86 -3.50 -4.92 1.70
C SER A 86 -2.31 -5.45 0.90
N CYS A 87 -2.41 -5.50 -0.43
CA CYS A 87 -1.35 -5.93 -1.34
C CYS A 87 -0.11 -5.03 -1.32
N SER A 88 -0.28 -3.73 -1.08
CA SER A 88 0.82 -2.75 -1.04
C SER A 88 1.21 -2.35 0.39
N ALA A 89 0.34 -2.62 1.35
CA ALA A 89 0.58 -2.36 2.77
C ALA A 89 1.76 -3.18 3.32
N VAL A 90 1.93 -4.44 2.89
CA VAL A 90 2.98 -5.34 3.42
C VAL A 90 4.40 -4.88 3.04
N PRO A 91 4.74 -4.59 1.75
CA PRO A 91 6.07 -4.07 1.41
C PRO A 91 6.38 -2.70 2.02
N LEU A 92 5.35 -1.89 2.27
CA LEU A 92 5.50 -0.61 2.97
C LEU A 92 5.81 -0.81 4.45
N PHE A 93 5.11 -1.73 5.11
CA PHE A 93 5.39 -2.13 6.48
C PHE A 93 6.84 -2.59 6.65
N ILE A 94 7.28 -3.52 5.80
CA ILE A 94 8.66 -4.03 5.82
C ILE A 94 9.65 -2.87 5.67
N GLY A 95 9.44 -1.98 4.69
CA GLY A 95 10.32 -0.83 4.49
C GLY A 95 10.34 0.17 5.66
N PHE A 96 9.22 0.36 6.37
CA PHE A 96 9.19 1.22 7.57
C PHE A 96 9.91 0.59 8.76
N VAL A 97 9.76 -0.73 8.95
CA VAL A 97 10.47 -1.47 10.00
C VAL A 97 11.96 -1.54 9.72
N GLU A 98 12.36 -1.83 8.47
CA GLU A 98 13.76 -1.80 8.00
C GLU A 98 14.38 -0.42 8.19
N ALA A 99 13.61 0.65 7.93
CA ALA A 99 14.04 2.02 8.20
C ALA A 99 14.17 2.34 9.70
N GLY A 100 13.72 1.47 10.61
CA GLY A 100 13.79 1.67 12.06
C GLY A 100 12.70 2.59 12.61
N VAL A 101 11.55 2.68 11.94
CA VAL A 101 10.35 3.33 12.50
C VAL A 101 9.77 2.43 13.60
N PRO A 102 9.40 2.97 14.79
CA PRO A 102 8.83 2.16 15.87
C PRO A 102 7.60 1.39 15.41
N LEU A 103 7.46 0.12 15.80
CA LEU A 103 6.38 -0.74 15.32
C LEU A 103 4.99 -0.14 15.51
N GLY A 104 4.71 0.45 16.68
CA GLY A 104 3.42 1.06 16.95
C GLY A 104 3.03 2.14 15.92
N VAL A 105 4.00 2.96 15.51
CA VAL A 105 3.80 4.01 14.50
C VAL A 105 3.50 3.39 13.14
N THR A 106 4.25 2.36 12.76
CA THR A 106 4.02 1.61 11.52
C THR A 106 2.64 0.96 11.49
N PHE A 107 2.18 0.40 12.61
CA PHE A 107 0.85 -0.18 12.74
C PHE A 107 -0.27 0.87 12.66
N SER A 108 -0.09 2.07 13.21
CA SER A 108 -1.05 3.17 13.02
C SER A 108 -1.27 3.49 11.53
N PHE A 109 -0.20 3.54 10.75
CA PHE A 109 -0.28 3.68 9.30
C PHE A 109 -1.00 2.48 8.65
N LEU A 110 -0.60 1.26 8.99
CA LEU A 110 -1.20 0.06 8.41
C LEU A 110 -2.70 -0.08 8.68
N ILE A 111 -3.16 0.31 9.87
CA ILE A 111 -4.57 0.21 10.26
C ILE A 111 -5.38 1.29 9.55
N SER A 112 -4.88 2.53 9.49
CA SER A 112 -5.60 3.66 8.87
C SER A 112 -5.72 3.53 7.35
N SER A 113 -4.67 3.07 6.67
CA SER A 113 -4.56 3.01 5.21
C SER A 113 -5.72 2.28 4.49
N PRO A 114 -6.10 1.05 4.86
CA PRO A 114 -7.25 0.38 4.26
C PRO A 114 -8.58 0.81 4.87
N MET A 115 -8.55 1.38 6.08
CA MET A 115 -9.76 1.64 6.87
C MET A 115 -10.47 2.93 6.46
N VAL A 116 -9.74 3.94 6.01
CA VAL A 116 -10.30 5.19 5.47
C VAL A 116 -9.84 5.35 4.03
N ASN A 117 -10.75 5.08 3.08
CA ASN A 117 -10.52 5.21 1.65
C ASN A 117 -11.35 6.37 1.10
N GLU A 118 -10.78 7.17 0.19
CA GLU A 118 -11.42 8.29 -0.50
C GLU A 118 -12.70 7.87 -1.21
N ILE A 119 -12.74 6.67 -1.81
CA ILE A 119 -13.93 6.12 -2.44
C ILE A 119 -15.05 5.96 -1.41
N ALA A 120 -14.73 5.40 -0.23
CA ALA A 120 -15.70 5.24 0.85
C ALA A 120 -16.15 6.60 1.41
N VAL A 121 -15.22 7.55 1.57
CA VAL A 121 -15.50 8.91 2.02
C VAL A 121 -16.47 9.64 1.08
N VAL A 122 -16.21 9.59 -0.22
CA VAL A 122 -17.07 10.21 -1.25
C VAL A 122 -18.45 9.55 -1.27
N LEU A 123 -18.50 8.22 -1.21
CA LEU A 123 -19.76 7.48 -1.21
C LEU A 123 -20.59 7.77 0.05
N LEU A 124 -19.97 7.75 1.24
CA LEU A 124 -20.64 8.10 2.49
C LEU A 124 -21.11 9.55 2.50
N TYR A 125 -20.31 10.46 1.94
CA TYR A 125 -20.69 11.86 1.82
C TYR A 125 -21.93 12.02 0.92
N GLY A 126 -21.95 11.35 -0.23
CA GLY A 126 -23.08 11.40 -1.16
C GLY A 126 -24.36 10.78 -0.61
N LEU A 127 -24.25 9.72 0.20
CA LEU A 127 -25.40 8.98 0.73
C LEU A 127 -25.94 9.54 2.06
N PHE A 128 -25.04 9.89 2.98
CA PHE A 128 -25.39 10.22 4.37
C PHE A 128 -24.98 11.63 4.80
N GLY A 129 -24.28 12.36 3.94
CA GLY A 129 -23.83 13.73 4.20
C GLY A 129 -22.61 13.83 5.12
N TRP A 130 -22.16 15.06 5.33
CA TRP A 130 -20.88 15.37 5.99
C TRP A 130 -20.75 14.85 7.43
N LYS A 131 -21.85 14.84 8.20
CA LYS A 131 -21.81 14.43 9.62
C LYS A 131 -21.35 12.98 9.78
N VAL A 132 -21.92 12.07 8.98
CA VAL A 132 -21.60 10.64 9.05
C VAL A 132 -20.19 10.38 8.51
N THR A 133 -19.81 11.04 7.40
CA THR A 133 -18.47 10.95 6.83
C THR A 133 -17.39 11.40 7.81
N ALA A 134 -17.59 12.51 8.53
CA ALA A 134 -16.64 13.01 9.51
C ALA A 134 -16.48 12.05 10.70
N ILE A 135 -17.58 11.45 11.17
CA ILE A 135 -17.54 10.43 12.23
C ILE A 135 -16.75 9.20 11.76
N TYR A 136 -16.98 8.74 10.53
CA TYR A 136 -16.25 7.61 9.95
C TYR A 136 -14.74 7.87 9.88
N ILE A 137 -14.31 9.02 9.35
CA ILE A 137 -12.89 9.39 9.28
C ILE A 137 -12.30 9.50 10.69
N GLY A 138 -13.00 10.18 11.60
CA GLY A 138 -12.54 10.38 12.98
C GLY A 138 -12.42 9.08 13.77
N ALA A 139 -13.41 8.19 13.65
CA ALA A 139 -13.40 6.88 14.27
C ALA A 139 -12.27 6.01 13.70
N GLY A 140 -12.07 6.04 12.38
CA GLY A 140 -10.96 5.34 11.73
C GLY A 140 -9.61 5.84 12.24
N LEU A 141 -9.37 7.15 12.26
CA LEU A 141 -8.14 7.71 12.80
C LEU A 141 -7.93 7.33 14.27
N LEU A 142 -8.97 7.41 15.10
CA LEU A 142 -8.89 7.03 16.52
C LEU A 142 -8.49 5.57 16.69
N VAL A 143 -9.14 4.65 15.97
CA VAL A 143 -8.84 3.21 16.04
C VAL A 143 -7.41 2.94 15.61
N ALA A 144 -6.95 3.59 14.53
CA ALA A 144 -5.57 3.45 14.05
C ALA A 144 -4.55 3.93 15.09
N ILE A 145 -4.74 5.12 15.66
CA ILE A 145 -3.83 5.71 16.64
C ILE A 145 -3.80 4.87 17.93
N ILE A 146 -4.97 4.47 18.44
CA ILE A 146 -5.09 3.65 19.66
C ILE A 146 -4.47 2.28 19.44
N GLY A 147 -4.77 1.62 18.31
CA GLY A 147 -4.20 0.32 17.96
C GLY A 147 -2.67 0.37 17.88
N GLY A 148 -2.11 1.36 17.18
CA GLY A 148 -0.67 1.54 17.09
C GLY A 148 -0.01 1.87 18.43
N MET A 149 -0.65 2.68 19.27
CA MET A 149 -0.15 2.94 20.63
C MET A 149 -0.12 1.69 21.51
N ILE A 150 -1.18 0.87 21.46
CA ILE A 150 -1.24 -0.38 22.22
C ILE A 150 -0.14 -1.32 21.77
N ILE A 151 0.02 -1.53 20.46
CA ILE A 151 1.07 -2.38 19.89
C ILE A 151 2.46 -1.87 20.29
N GLY A 152 2.68 -0.56 20.19
CA GLY A 152 3.94 0.06 20.59
C GLY A 152 4.24 -0.10 22.08
N LYS A 153 3.22 -0.12 22.95
CA LYS A 153 3.40 -0.37 24.39
C LYS A 153 3.66 -1.83 24.73
N LEU A 154 3.08 -2.76 23.96
CA LEU A 154 3.22 -4.19 24.20
C LEU A 154 4.60 -4.73 23.81
N GLY A 155 5.39 -3.97 23.01
CA GLY A 155 6.74 -4.38 22.64
C GLY A 155 6.75 -5.72 21.90
N LEU A 156 5.88 -5.81 20.87
CA LEU A 156 5.67 -7.03 20.09
C LEU A 156 6.75 -7.26 19.02
N GLU A 157 7.88 -6.53 19.06
CA GLU A 157 8.98 -6.66 18.10
C GLU A 157 9.47 -8.10 17.95
N ARG A 158 9.47 -8.85 19.06
CA ARG A 158 9.91 -10.25 19.15
C ARG A 158 9.03 -11.24 18.38
N TRP A 159 7.79 -10.86 18.04
CA TRP A 159 6.84 -11.71 17.31
C TRP A 159 6.86 -11.45 15.81
N VAL A 160 7.59 -10.42 15.37
CA VAL A 160 7.75 -10.11 13.96
C VAL A 160 8.86 -11.01 13.41
N GLU A 161 8.55 -11.69 12.31
CA GLU A 161 9.48 -12.57 11.62
C GLU A 161 10.80 -11.87 11.27
N ASP A 162 11.90 -12.57 11.48
CA ASP A 162 13.27 -12.09 11.27
C ASP A 162 13.51 -11.57 9.85
N TYR A 163 12.86 -12.17 8.86
CA TYR A 163 13.02 -11.75 7.48
C TYR A 163 12.52 -10.32 7.27
N VAL A 164 11.55 -9.81 8.03
CA VAL A 164 11.05 -8.44 7.91
C VAL A 164 12.15 -7.42 8.22
N TYR A 165 13.05 -7.76 9.16
CA TYR A 165 14.20 -6.94 9.51
C TYR A 165 15.41 -7.15 8.58
N LYS A 166 15.46 -8.31 7.89
CA LYS A 166 16.59 -8.73 7.04
C LYS A 166 16.34 -8.52 5.54
N ILE A 167 15.08 -8.35 5.11
CA ILE A 167 14.76 -7.94 3.74
C ILE A 167 15.41 -6.58 3.56
N ARG A 168 16.46 -6.56 2.75
CA ARG A 168 17.08 -5.34 2.24
C ARG A 168 16.24 -4.82 1.08
N THR A 169 15.04 -4.32 1.34
CA THR A 169 14.16 -3.77 0.28
C THR A 169 14.66 -2.43 -0.24
N GLY A 170 15.83 -1.97 0.22
CA GLY A 170 16.46 -0.74 -0.26
C GLY A 170 17.96 -0.59 0.04
N GLN A 171 18.69 -1.63 0.46
CA GLN A 171 20.15 -1.49 0.55
C GLN A 171 20.80 -1.57 -0.83
N GLY A 172 20.83 -0.43 -1.49
CA GLY A 172 21.52 -0.27 -2.75
C GLY A 172 21.51 1.14 -3.33
N THR A 173 21.06 2.17 -2.61
CA THR A 173 21.38 3.53 -3.01
C THR A 173 21.39 4.43 -1.79
N GLU A 174 22.58 4.74 -1.30
CA GLU A 174 22.79 5.99 -0.57
C GLU A 174 22.02 7.11 -1.27
N VAL A 175 21.46 8.03 -0.50
CA VAL A 175 20.81 9.25 -1.02
C VAL A 175 21.89 10.16 -1.64
N ILE A 176 22.49 9.71 -2.74
CA ILE A 176 23.20 10.55 -3.68
C ILE A 176 22.11 11.42 -4.30
N LYS A 177 22.31 12.74 -4.33
CA LYS A 177 21.40 13.69 -4.98
C LYS A 177 21.26 13.33 -6.47
N GLN A 178 20.36 12.42 -6.79
CA GLN A 178 20.18 11.94 -8.17
C GLN A 178 19.27 12.86 -8.97
N SER A 179 19.74 13.21 -10.16
CA SER A 179 19.03 13.99 -11.16
C SER A 179 17.85 13.19 -11.76
N PHE A 180 16.92 13.88 -12.44
CA PHE A 180 15.69 13.28 -12.99
C PHE A 180 15.96 12.11 -13.95
N ARG A 181 17.09 12.12 -14.68
CA ARG A 181 17.48 11.04 -15.60
C ARG A 181 17.93 9.78 -14.88
N GLU A 182 18.76 9.92 -13.83
CA GLU A 182 19.27 8.78 -13.05
C GLU A 182 18.14 8.04 -12.31
N ARG A 183 17.13 8.79 -11.86
CA ARG A 183 15.91 8.22 -11.26
C ARG A 183 15.10 7.39 -12.25
N LEU A 184 15.04 7.81 -13.51
CA LEU A 184 14.30 7.10 -14.57
C LEU A 184 14.99 5.77 -14.92
N ASP A 185 16.32 5.77 -14.97
CA ASP A 185 17.11 4.58 -15.26
C ASP A 185 17.10 3.59 -14.09
N TYR A 186 17.17 4.07 -12.85
CA TYR A 186 16.98 3.26 -11.65
C TYR A 186 15.60 2.58 -11.62
N ALA A 187 14.53 3.32 -11.90
CA ALA A 187 13.17 2.77 -11.93
C ALA A 187 13.01 1.67 -12.99
N LYS A 188 13.59 1.86 -14.19
CA LYS A 188 13.59 0.84 -15.25
C LYS A 188 14.35 -0.42 -14.84
N TRP A 189 15.51 -0.27 -14.21
CA TRP A 189 16.34 -1.40 -13.77
C TRP A 189 15.65 -2.23 -12.69
N ASN A 190 15.11 -1.57 -11.65
CA ASN A 190 14.47 -2.25 -10.52
C ASN A 190 13.18 -2.98 -10.94
N THR A 191 12.40 -2.38 -11.86
CA THR A 191 11.21 -3.02 -12.45
C THR A 191 11.60 -4.29 -13.21
N LYS A 192 12.71 -4.25 -13.96
CA LYS A 192 13.19 -5.40 -14.73
C LYS A 192 13.73 -6.52 -13.84
N ASP A 193 14.34 -6.22 -12.71
CA ASP A 193 14.85 -7.22 -11.76
C ASP A 193 13.71 -7.94 -11.01
N ILE A 194 12.71 -7.19 -10.55
CA ILE A 194 11.53 -7.75 -9.88
C ILE A 194 10.72 -8.65 -10.83
N LEU A 195 10.55 -8.25 -12.08
CA LEU A 195 9.87 -9.08 -13.09
C LEU A 195 10.65 -10.34 -13.48
N ARG A 196 11.92 -10.45 -13.10
CA ARG A 196 12.78 -11.58 -13.41
C ARG A 196 12.89 -12.59 -12.26
N ARG A 197 12.38 -12.25 -11.07
CA ARG A 197 12.21 -13.13 -9.91
C ARG A 197 10.81 -13.71 -9.86
#